data_AF-A0A925J2E1-F1
#
_entry.id   AF-A0A925J2E1-F1
#
_cell.length_a   1.000
_cell.length_b   1.000
_cell.length_c   1.000
_cell.angle_alpha   90.00
_cell.angle_beta   90.00
_cell.angle_gamma   90.00
#
_symmetry.space_group_name_H-M   'P 1'
#
loop_
_entity.id
_entity.type
_entity.pdbx_description
1 polymer ?
#
loop_
_entity_poly.entity_id
_entity_poly.type
_entity_poly.pdbx_seq_one_letter_code
_entity_poly.pdbx_strand_id
1 'polypeptide(L)'
;MRLVLGAGLLAAVAGDVAAQSTRFVATDTIWYATNRAPSGDRWRDEPGALSFGARTFSVGTAVVGDLLWSGSVPATLVGDTAMAREDWLAALGAGLFSSTQPELPILVYVHGFGTSFEEVTEHAAELRRRGSFTGPLVVFSWPSRGSGVSWPTLKYPLSTAYRRDRSQAQESISDFVSLLRDLVSRYSASRIVVVAYSLGNQLLDGAIRDSTIGPRLTLTPLRTLAFVSPDVDATWFTDSLLTHAQRTSTRQVLYGARNDRMLLASSFVNKSPRAGRLDGSAGWPESLEVVDMTDGPVTGNWFIRHFGSNHALRRRPAAMLDLFAIVLRGAPRSCRSFLSQMARDSADRWRLTPAPTPMAIATGPDSLAACRATTPQ
;
A
#
# COMPACT_ATOMS: atom_id res chain seq x y z
N MET A 1 -16.21 65.70 -39.32
CA MET A 1 -16.88 64.80 -40.28
C MET A 1 -16.30 63.42 -40.04
N ARG A 2 -16.95 62.40 -39.50
CA ARG A 2 -18.37 62.02 -39.34
C ARG A 2 -18.46 61.21 -38.03
N LEU A 3 -19.32 61.62 -37.10
CA LEU A 3 -20.69 61.10 -36.85
C LEU A 3 -20.69 59.75 -36.11
N VAL A 4 -21.49 59.46 -35.07
CA VAL A 4 -22.39 60.18 -34.14
C VAL A 4 -23.19 59.10 -33.39
N LEU A 5 -23.61 59.39 -32.14
CA LEU A 5 -24.66 58.70 -31.33
C LEU A 5 -24.35 57.26 -30.87
N GLY A 6 -24.69 56.85 -29.65
CA GLY A 6 -25.67 57.38 -28.70
C GLY A 6 -26.42 56.17 -28.12
N ALA A 7 -26.34 56.01 -26.80
CA ALA A 7 -26.73 54.82 -26.06
C ALA A 7 -28.22 54.46 -26.13
N GLY A 8 -28.53 53.17 -26.05
CA GLY A 8 -29.87 52.66 -25.71
C GLY A 8 -30.03 51.15 -25.86
N LEU A 9 -30.23 50.47 -24.72
CA LEU A 9 -30.81 49.13 -24.55
C LEU A 9 -30.09 47.92 -25.22
N LEU A 10 -29.28 47.19 -24.44
CA LEU A 10 -28.88 45.82 -24.77
C LEU A 10 -29.78 44.82 -24.04
N ALA A 11 -30.82 44.38 -24.74
CA ALA A 11 -31.51 43.14 -24.45
C ALA A 11 -30.64 41.95 -24.88
N ALA A 12 -30.75 40.88 -24.10
CA ALA A 12 -29.97 39.65 -24.19
C ALA A 12 -29.96 39.01 -25.59
N VAL A 13 -28.79 38.54 -26.01
CA VAL A 13 -28.65 37.37 -26.88
C VAL A 13 -27.71 36.42 -26.17
N ALA A 14 -28.30 35.42 -25.52
CA ALA A 14 -27.61 34.24 -25.06
C ALA A 14 -27.04 33.52 -26.30
N GLY A 15 -25.71 33.57 -26.45
CA GLY A 15 -24.98 32.68 -27.34
C GLY A 15 -24.39 31.56 -26.50
N ASP A 16 -24.88 30.34 -26.73
CA ASP A 16 -24.37 29.10 -26.15
C ASP A 16 -22.87 28.94 -26.39
N VAL A 17 -22.07 29.30 -25.39
CA VAL A 17 -20.72 28.73 -25.24
C VAL A 17 -20.92 27.46 -24.45
N ALA A 18 -21.19 26.36 -25.16
CA ALA A 18 -21.10 25.02 -24.60
C ALA A 18 -19.74 24.91 -23.91
N ALA A 19 -19.76 24.84 -22.57
CA ALA A 19 -18.59 24.56 -21.77
C ALA A 19 -18.04 23.20 -22.23
N GLN A 20 -17.02 23.22 -23.08
CA GLN A 20 -16.16 22.06 -23.29
C GLN A 20 -15.55 21.76 -21.93
N SER A 21 -16.14 20.80 -21.22
CA SER A 21 -15.53 20.21 -20.05
C SER A 21 -14.18 19.67 -20.48
N THR A 22 -13.09 20.36 -20.14
CA THR A 22 -11.75 19.82 -20.25
C THR A 22 -11.70 18.55 -19.38
N ARG A 23 -11.83 17.39 -20.02
CA ARG A 23 -11.63 16.11 -19.35
C ARG A 23 -10.14 15.99 -19.06
N PHE A 24 -9.72 16.43 -17.88
CA PHE A 24 -8.38 16.15 -17.39
C PHE A 24 -8.28 14.63 -17.20
N VAL A 25 -7.40 13.99 -17.97
CA VAL A 25 -6.97 12.62 -17.69
C VAL A 25 -6.08 12.69 -16.46
N ALA A 26 -6.57 12.23 -15.32
CA ALA A 26 -5.75 12.09 -14.14
C ALA A 26 -4.68 11.02 -14.39
N THR A 27 -3.43 11.32 -14.05
CA THR A 27 -2.32 10.37 -14.13
C THR A 27 -1.79 10.02 -12.74
N ASP A 28 -1.48 8.75 -12.56
CA ASP A 28 -0.86 8.23 -11.34
C ASP A 28 0.58 7.82 -11.62
N THR A 29 1.53 8.49 -10.99
CA THR A 29 2.94 8.08 -11.03
C THR A 29 3.26 7.14 -9.87
N ILE A 30 3.72 5.94 -10.21
CA ILE A 30 4.21 4.92 -9.31
C ILE A 30 5.72 4.83 -9.47
N TRP A 31 6.45 5.19 -8.42
CA TRP A 31 7.89 5.07 -8.38
C TRP A 31 8.25 3.62 -8.08
N TYR A 32 9.31 3.10 -8.68
CA TYR A 32 9.77 1.75 -8.40
C TYR A 32 11.28 1.70 -8.16
N ALA A 33 11.66 0.77 -7.30
CA ALA A 33 13.00 0.19 -7.25
C ALA A 33 12.86 -1.32 -7.38
N THR A 34 13.68 -1.93 -8.23
CA THR A 34 13.56 -3.34 -8.60
C THR A 34 14.93 -3.96 -8.77
N ASN A 35 15.14 -5.15 -8.20
CA ASN A 35 16.32 -5.98 -8.45
C ASN A 35 15.96 -7.19 -9.31
N ARG A 36 14.93 -7.04 -10.15
CA ARG A 36 14.61 -7.99 -11.23
C ARG A 36 15.57 -7.80 -12.40
N ALA A 37 15.82 -8.87 -13.14
CA ALA A 37 16.58 -8.78 -14.38
C ALA A 37 15.75 -8.09 -15.48
N PRO A 38 16.31 -7.09 -16.19
CA PRO A 38 15.62 -6.44 -17.30
C PRO A 38 15.52 -7.37 -18.52
N SER A 39 14.44 -7.24 -19.29
CA SER A 39 14.14 -8.01 -20.50
C SER A 39 13.48 -7.13 -21.56
N GLY A 40 14.28 -6.34 -22.27
CA GLY A 40 13.75 -5.24 -23.08
C GLY A 40 12.98 -4.27 -22.18
N ASP A 41 11.72 -3.99 -22.53
CA ASP A 41 10.85 -3.08 -21.78
C ASP A 41 10.10 -3.75 -20.61
N ARG A 42 10.50 -4.97 -20.22
CA ARG A 42 9.86 -5.75 -19.14
C ARG A 42 10.87 -6.19 -18.09
N TRP A 43 10.36 -6.73 -16.99
CA TRP A 43 11.15 -7.26 -15.88
C TRP A 43 10.87 -8.75 -15.68
N ARG A 44 11.93 -9.57 -15.56
CA ARG A 44 11.79 -11.01 -15.31
C ARG A 44 11.55 -11.31 -13.84
N ASP A 45 11.28 -12.57 -13.55
CA ASP A 45 11.31 -13.09 -12.19
C ASP A 45 12.73 -13.51 -11.76
N GLU A 46 13.77 -13.25 -12.55
CA GLU A 46 15.17 -13.52 -12.20
C GLU A 46 15.83 -12.34 -11.45
N PRO A 47 16.83 -12.58 -10.59
CA PRO A 47 17.60 -11.50 -9.98
C PRO A 47 18.42 -10.71 -11.01
N GLY A 48 18.55 -9.41 -10.78
CA GLY A 48 19.39 -8.49 -11.54
C GLY A 48 19.95 -7.39 -10.63
N ALA A 49 20.57 -6.37 -11.24
CA ALA A 49 21.05 -5.21 -10.49
C ALA A 49 19.86 -4.33 -10.04
N LEU A 50 19.98 -3.73 -8.84
CA LEU A 50 19.01 -2.76 -8.34
C LEU A 50 18.89 -1.56 -9.29
N SER A 51 17.70 -1.39 -9.83
CA SER A 51 17.33 -0.40 -10.84
C SER A 51 16.16 0.46 -10.36
N PHE A 52 16.06 1.69 -10.86
CA PHE A 52 15.09 2.68 -10.41
C PHE A 52 14.31 3.25 -11.59
N GLY A 53 13.09 3.69 -11.35
CA GLY A 53 12.27 4.35 -12.36
C GLY A 53 10.88 4.72 -11.89
N ALA A 54 10.04 5.11 -12.84
CA ALA A 54 8.65 5.45 -12.60
C ALA A 54 7.75 4.92 -13.72
N ARG A 55 6.57 4.41 -13.33
CA ARG A 55 5.47 4.09 -14.24
C ARG A 55 4.35 5.10 -14.07
N THR A 56 3.80 5.58 -15.19
CA THR A 56 2.66 6.50 -15.19
C THR A 56 1.45 5.80 -15.77
N PHE A 57 0.37 5.81 -15.02
CA PHE A 57 -0.90 5.22 -15.42
C PHE A 57 -1.93 6.32 -15.71
N SER A 58 -2.61 6.21 -16.84
CA SER A 58 -3.77 7.03 -17.20
C SER A 58 -5.04 6.36 -16.70
N VAL A 59 -5.98 7.20 -16.25
CA VAL A 59 -7.24 6.77 -15.67
C VAL A 59 -8.38 7.41 -16.46
N GLY A 60 -9.32 6.58 -16.93
CA GLY A 60 -10.62 7.08 -17.41
C GLY A 60 -11.40 7.73 -16.26
N THR A 61 -12.24 8.72 -16.54
CA THR A 61 -13.00 9.46 -15.53
C THR A 61 -13.99 8.55 -14.77
N ALA A 62 -13.54 7.89 -13.70
CA ALA A 62 -14.39 7.15 -12.77
C ALA A 62 -14.44 7.87 -11.43
N VAL A 63 -15.63 8.00 -10.86
CA VAL A 63 -15.88 8.71 -9.59
C VAL A 63 -15.22 7.94 -8.44
N VAL A 64 -14.39 8.62 -7.65
CA VAL A 64 -13.55 8.06 -6.56
C VAL A 64 -14.34 7.17 -5.57
N GLY A 65 -15.60 7.50 -5.28
CA GLY A 65 -16.46 6.75 -4.36
C GLY A 65 -16.76 5.31 -4.80
N ASP A 66 -16.90 5.07 -6.10
CA ASP A 66 -17.20 3.74 -6.66
C ASP A 66 -15.94 2.84 -6.75
N LEU A 67 -14.75 3.44 -6.71
CA LEU A 67 -13.48 2.74 -6.95
C LEU A 67 -13.06 1.82 -5.80
N LEU A 68 -13.37 2.20 -4.55
CA LEU A 68 -13.10 1.36 -3.38
C LEU A 68 -13.84 0.01 -3.45
N TRP A 69 -14.97 -0.03 -4.16
CA TRP A 69 -15.89 -1.17 -4.19
C TRP A 69 -15.86 -1.94 -5.51
N SER A 70 -15.27 -1.35 -6.56
CA SER A 70 -15.08 -2.04 -7.83
C SER A 70 -14.21 -3.29 -7.69
N GLY A 71 -14.48 -4.31 -8.51
CA GLY A 71 -13.65 -5.52 -8.60
C GLY A 71 -12.30 -5.26 -9.31
N SER A 72 -12.22 -4.21 -10.12
CA SER A 72 -11.00 -3.72 -10.78
C SER A 72 -11.12 -2.22 -11.08
N VAL A 73 -10.03 -1.48 -10.92
CA VAL A 73 -9.96 -0.08 -11.37
C VAL A 73 -9.10 -0.04 -12.62
N PRO A 74 -9.70 -0.04 -13.84
CA PRO A 74 -8.93 -0.07 -15.07
C PRO A 74 -8.00 1.14 -15.14
N ALA A 75 -6.74 0.87 -15.44
CA ALA A 75 -5.72 1.87 -15.66
C ALA A 75 -4.88 1.44 -16.85
N THR A 76 -4.50 2.41 -17.67
CA THR A 76 -3.69 2.16 -18.86
C THR A 76 -2.29 2.67 -18.57
N LEU A 77 -1.27 1.82 -18.72
CA LEU A 77 0.12 2.27 -18.67
C LEU A 77 0.36 3.23 -19.84
N VAL A 78 0.76 4.46 -19.53
CA VAL A 78 1.04 5.51 -20.53
C VAL A 78 2.49 6.00 -20.50
N GLY A 79 3.27 5.56 -19.52
CA GLY A 79 4.71 5.81 -19.48
C GLY A 79 5.45 4.84 -18.56
N ASP A 80 6.65 4.46 -18.94
CA ASP A 80 7.62 3.73 -18.13
C ASP A 80 8.99 4.37 -18.39
N THR A 81 9.66 4.80 -17.33
CA THR A 81 10.93 5.53 -17.44
C THR A 81 11.90 4.97 -16.43
N ALA A 82 12.95 4.32 -16.93
CA ALA A 82 14.13 3.99 -16.14
C ALA A 82 14.91 5.27 -15.82
N MET A 83 15.43 5.35 -14.61
CA MET A 83 16.09 6.56 -14.08
C MET A 83 17.41 6.19 -13.40
N ALA A 84 18.39 7.08 -13.50
CA ALA A 84 19.56 6.99 -12.64
C ALA A 84 19.14 7.20 -11.17
N ARG A 85 19.85 6.54 -10.24
CA ARG A 85 19.51 6.54 -8.81
C ARG A 85 19.36 7.97 -8.24
N GLU A 86 20.31 8.85 -8.52
CA GLU A 86 20.29 10.23 -8.01
C GLU A 86 19.15 11.06 -8.61
N ASP A 87 18.89 10.92 -9.91
CA ASP A 87 17.78 11.62 -10.59
C ASP A 87 16.43 11.12 -10.07
N TRP A 88 16.31 9.81 -9.83
CA TRP A 88 15.13 9.19 -9.25
C TRP A 88 14.87 9.72 -7.84
N LEU A 89 15.92 9.78 -7.01
CA LEU A 89 15.82 10.37 -5.68
C LEU A 89 15.36 11.81 -5.82
N ALA A 90 16.05 12.67 -6.58
CA ALA A 90 15.69 14.08 -6.74
C ALA A 90 14.23 14.28 -7.21
N ALA A 91 13.77 13.51 -8.19
CA ALA A 91 12.42 13.62 -8.75
C ALA A 91 11.33 13.18 -7.75
N LEU A 92 11.59 12.15 -6.94
CA LEU A 92 10.69 11.73 -5.84
C LEU A 92 10.46 12.89 -4.85
N GLY A 93 11.50 13.67 -4.57
CA GLY A 93 11.45 14.82 -3.66
C GLY A 93 10.62 15.98 -4.19
N ALA A 94 10.72 16.30 -5.48
CA ALA A 94 9.92 17.35 -6.10
C ALA A 94 8.40 17.11 -5.93
N GLY A 95 7.97 15.84 -5.95
CA GLY A 95 6.59 15.44 -5.68
C GLY A 95 6.14 15.64 -4.23
N LEU A 96 7.05 15.56 -3.25
CA LEU A 96 6.74 15.85 -1.85
C LEU A 96 6.48 17.34 -1.61
N PHE A 97 7.32 18.20 -2.21
CA PHE A 97 7.26 19.64 -1.98
C PHE A 97 6.21 20.37 -2.85
N SER A 98 5.74 19.73 -3.92
CA SER A 98 4.66 20.25 -4.76
C SER A 98 3.26 19.73 -4.35
N SER A 99 3.19 18.83 -3.36
CA SER A 99 1.93 18.30 -2.85
C SER A 99 1.16 19.36 -2.08
N THR A 100 -0.14 19.49 -2.37
CA THR A 100 -1.08 20.29 -1.56
C THR A 100 -1.33 19.70 -0.15
N GLN A 101 -0.75 18.52 0.14
CA GLN A 101 -0.79 17.84 1.44
C GLN A 101 0.64 17.48 1.90
N PRO A 102 1.42 18.45 2.41
CA PRO A 102 2.82 18.25 2.81
C PRO A 102 2.99 17.29 4.01
N GLU A 103 1.90 16.92 4.69
CA GLU A 103 1.88 15.95 5.79
C GLU A 103 1.87 14.48 5.35
N LEU A 104 1.66 14.20 4.05
CA LEU A 104 1.64 12.83 3.54
C LEU A 104 3.05 12.21 3.52
N PRO A 105 3.19 10.94 3.95
CA PRO A 105 4.47 10.25 3.97
C PRO A 105 4.89 9.80 2.57
N ILE A 106 6.18 9.45 2.42
CA ILE A 106 6.60 8.53 1.37
C ILE A 106 6.10 7.14 1.77
N LEU A 107 5.22 6.56 0.96
CA LEU A 107 4.77 5.19 1.14
C LEU A 107 5.70 4.25 0.36
N VAL A 108 6.39 3.36 1.08
CA VAL A 108 7.16 2.25 0.52
C VAL A 108 6.32 0.98 0.62
N TYR A 109 5.96 0.39 -0.51
CA TYR A 109 5.18 -0.85 -0.59
C TYR A 109 6.06 -2.01 -1.04
N VAL A 110 6.06 -3.10 -0.28
CA VAL A 110 6.80 -4.33 -0.58
C VAL A 110 5.81 -5.48 -0.77
N HIS A 111 5.79 -6.05 -1.97
CA HIS A 111 4.83 -7.11 -2.32
C HIS A 111 5.19 -8.48 -1.72
N GLY A 112 4.26 -9.42 -1.86
CA GLY A 112 4.39 -10.80 -1.39
C GLY A 112 4.64 -11.82 -2.50
N PHE A 113 4.45 -13.09 -2.16
CA PHE A 113 4.54 -14.25 -3.04
C PHE A 113 3.74 -14.10 -4.33
N GLY A 114 4.25 -14.66 -5.44
CA GLY A 114 3.46 -14.83 -6.66
C GLY A 114 3.08 -13.53 -7.39
N THR A 115 3.83 -12.44 -7.21
CA THR A 115 3.56 -11.15 -7.87
C THR A 115 4.63 -10.78 -8.91
N SER A 116 4.24 -10.43 -10.13
CA SER A 116 5.11 -9.88 -11.19
C SER A 116 5.39 -8.38 -11.00
N PHE A 117 6.31 -7.82 -11.79
CA PHE A 117 6.57 -6.38 -11.80
C PHE A 117 5.34 -5.57 -12.29
N GLU A 118 4.71 -6.05 -13.36
CA GLU A 118 3.49 -5.47 -13.92
C GLU A 118 2.36 -5.52 -12.88
N GLU A 119 2.13 -6.70 -12.30
CA GLU A 119 1.08 -6.88 -11.30
C GLU A 119 1.27 -5.97 -10.09
N VAL A 120 2.50 -5.84 -9.55
CA VAL A 120 2.73 -4.98 -8.38
C VAL A 120 2.55 -3.50 -8.70
N THR A 121 2.98 -3.04 -9.89
CA THR A 121 2.84 -1.62 -10.27
C THR A 121 1.39 -1.26 -10.58
N GLU A 122 0.63 -2.15 -11.20
CA GLU A 122 -0.81 -2.01 -11.40
C GLU A 122 -1.58 -2.01 -10.07
N HIS A 123 -1.27 -2.95 -9.17
CA HIS A 123 -1.87 -2.99 -7.84
C HIS A 123 -1.55 -1.71 -7.04
N ALA A 124 -0.35 -1.17 -7.14
CA ALA A 124 0.03 0.08 -6.49
C ALA A 124 -0.76 1.28 -7.06
N ALA A 125 -0.98 1.33 -8.37
CA ALA A 125 -1.83 2.34 -8.99
C ALA A 125 -3.29 2.22 -8.53
N GLU A 126 -3.84 0.99 -8.47
CA GLU A 126 -5.17 0.74 -7.91
C GLU A 126 -5.28 1.16 -6.43
N LEU A 127 -4.26 0.82 -5.63
CA LEU A 127 -4.15 1.18 -4.22
C LEU A 127 -4.18 2.70 -4.06
N ARG A 128 -3.34 3.43 -4.80
CA ARG A 128 -3.28 4.91 -4.80
C ARG A 128 -4.64 5.54 -5.06
N ARG A 129 -5.35 5.08 -6.09
CA ARG A 129 -6.67 5.62 -6.49
C ARG A 129 -7.74 5.38 -5.44
N ARG A 130 -7.87 4.13 -5.00
CA ARG A 130 -8.84 3.74 -3.96
C ARG A 130 -8.65 4.55 -2.68
N GLY A 131 -7.40 4.84 -2.34
CA GLY A 131 -7.04 5.65 -1.17
C GLY A 131 -7.09 7.16 -1.36
N SER A 132 -7.32 7.66 -2.58
CA SER A 132 -7.09 9.07 -2.94
C SER A 132 -5.72 9.58 -2.45
N PHE A 133 -4.71 8.71 -2.47
CA PHE A 133 -3.41 9.01 -1.90
C PHE A 133 -2.57 9.82 -2.89
N THR A 134 -2.25 11.06 -2.53
CA THR A 134 -1.51 11.97 -3.42
C THR A 134 -0.01 12.02 -3.13
N GLY A 135 0.45 11.48 -1.98
CA GLY A 135 1.87 11.42 -1.62
C GLY A 135 2.69 10.44 -2.49
N PRO A 136 4.02 10.43 -2.41
CA PRO A 136 4.83 9.51 -3.22
C PRO A 136 4.61 8.06 -2.82
N LEU A 137 4.36 7.20 -3.81
CA LEU A 137 4.23 5.75 -3.66
C LEU A 137 5.39 5.07 -4.38
N VAL A 138 6.28 4.47 -3.59
CA VAL A 138 7.43 3.69 -4.03
C VAL A 138 7.12 2.21 -3.88
N VAL A 139 7.25 1.45 -4.96
CA VAL A 139 7.17 -0.02 -4.94
C VAL A 139 8.57 -0.60 -4.93
N PHE A 140 8.87 -1.47 -3.97
CA PHE A 140 10.02 -2.36 -4.08
C PHE A 140 9.58 -3.67 -4.72
N SER A 141 10.06 -3.94 -5.93
CA SER A 141 9.74 -5.14 -6.69
C SER A 141 10.91 -6.13 -6.67
N TRP A 142 10.80 -7.15 -5.83
CA TRP A 142 11.78 -8.24 -5.73
C TRP A 142 11.40 -9.36 -6.70
N PRO A 143 12.31 -10.28 -7.07
CA PRO A 143 12.13 -11.22 -8.18
C PRO A 143 11.25 -12.43 -7.80
N SER A 144 10.08 -12.15 -7.23
CA SER A 144 8.97 -13.09 -7.05
C SER A 144 8.51 -13.58 -8.42
N ARG A 145 8.08 -14.84 -8.46
CA ARG A 145 7.29 -15.33 -9.59
C ARG A 145 6.05 -14.47 -9.72
N GLY A 146 5.66 -14.11 -10.93
CA GLY A 146 4.34 -13.54 -11.21
C GLY A 146 3.37 -14.63 -11.66
N SER A 147 2.12 -14.25 -11.91
CA SER A 147 1.12 -15.15 -12.51
C SER A 147 1.39 -15.58 -13.98
N GLY A 148 2.58 -15.25 -14.52
CA GLY A 148 3.00 -15.42 -15.91
C GLY A 148 3.12 -16.86 -16.44
N VAL A 149 2.70 -17.87 -15.70
CA VAL A 149 2.20 -19.14 -16.22
C VAL A 149 1.08 -19.54 -15.25
N SER A 150 -0.09 -19.85 -15.79
CA SER A 150 -1.31 -20.31 -15.12
C SER A 150 -1.07 -21.05 -13.79
N TRP A 151 -2.02 -20.87 -12.85
CA TRP A 151 -2.34 -21.77 -11.71
C TRP A 151 -1.49 -23.03 -11.62
N PRO A 152 -0.91 -23.40 -10.44
CA PRO A 152 0.01 -24.53 -10.25
C PRO A 152 -0.10 -25.57 -11.36
N THR A 153 0.76 -25.44 -12.36
CA THR A 153 0.82 -26.46 -13.40
C THR A 153 1.35 -27.72 -12.73
N LEU A 154 0.93 -28.91 -13.20
CA LEU A 154 1.48 -30.20 -12.74
C LEU A 154 3.03 -30.21 -12.74
N LYS A 155 3.64 -29.33 -13.54
CA LYS A 155 5.09 -29.14 -13.67
C LYS A 155 5.75 -28.37 -12.50
N TYR A 156 5.02 -27.54 -11.77
CA TYR A 156 5.56 -26.72 -10.68
C TYR A 156 4.59 -26.62 -9.49
N PRO A 157 4.73 -27.48 -8.46
CA PRO A 157 3.83 -27.45 -7.33
C PRO A 157 3.97 -26.12 -6.56
N LEU A 158 2.85 -25.63 -6.01
CA LEU A 158 2.77 -24.37 -5.27
C LEU A 158 3.85 -24.26 -4.17
N SER A 159 4.17 -25.36 -3.50
CA SER A 159 5.21 -25.40 -2.47
C SER A 159 6.62 -25.13 -2.99
N THR A 160 6.94 -25.55 -4.23
CA THR A 160 8.22 -25.26 -4.87
C THR A 160 8.28 -23.81 -5.33
N ALA A 161 7.20 -23.28 -5.91
CA ALA A 161 7.12 -21.86 -6.24
C ALA A 161 7.30 -21.00 -4.98
N TYR A 162 6.61 -21.33 -3.89
CA TYR A 162 6.71 -20.65 -2.61
C TYR A 162 8.13 -20.68 -2.02
N ARG A 163 8.77 -21.86 -1.97
CA ARG A 163 10.16 -21.97 -1.48
C ARG A 163 11.13 -21.11 -2.28
N ARG A 164 10.97 -21.12 -3.61
CA ARG A 164 11.80 -20.31 -4.52
C ARG A 164 11.60 -18.83 -4.26
N ASP A 165 10.37 -18.35 -4.22
CA ASP A 165 10.08 -16.93 -3.94
C ASP A 165 10.56 -16.53 -2.55
N ARG A 166 10.47 -17.42 -1.55
CA ARG A 166 11.06 -17.17 -0.24
C ARG A 166 12.59 -17.01 -0.32
N SER A 167 13.31 -17.83 -1.09
CA SER A 167 14.76 -17.66 -1.30
C SER A 167 15.07 -16.31 -1.94
N GLN A 168 14.36 -15.98 -3.04
CA GLN A 168 14.52 -14.72 -3.77
C GLN A 168 14.25 -13.50 -2.88
N ALA A 169 13.24 -13.60 -2.00
CA ALA A 169 12.91 -12.59 -1.01
C ALA A 169 14.08 -12.36 -0.03
N GLN A 170 14.70 -13.44 0.48
CA GLN A 170 15.87 -13.35 1.36
C GLN A 170 17.09 -12.75 0.64
N GLU A 171 17.34 -13.15 -0.60
CA GLU A 171 18.43 -12.62 -1.44
C GLU A 171 18.24 -11.13 -1.78
N SER A 172 17.00 -10.64 -1.73
CA SER A 172 16.66 -9.23 -2.02
C SER A 172 16.75 -8.30 -0.80
N ILE A 173 17.09 -8.81 0.38
CA ILE A 173 17.17 -8.00 1.61
C ILE A 173 18.19 -6.87 1.46
N SER A 174 19.37 -7.14 0.91
CA SER A 174 20.43 -6.14 0.74
C SER A 174 20.02 -4.99 -0.19
N ASP A 175 19.31 -5.30 -1.28
CA ASP A 175 18.77 -4.31 -2.20
C ASP A 175 17.64 -3.49 -1.56
N PHE A 176 16.78 -4.12 -0.75
CA PHE A 176 15.75 -3.41 0.00
C PHE A 176 16.36 -2.48 1.06
N VAL A 177 17.42 -2.92 1.76
CA VAL A 177 18.21 -2.09 2.67
C VAL A 177 18.83 -0.90 1.91
N SER A 178 19.35 -1.13 0.70
CA SER A 178 19.91 -0.09 -0.16
C SER A 178 18.87 1.00 -0.47
N LEU A 179 17.67 0.60 -0.91
CA LEU A 179 16.55 1.52 -1.12
C LEU A 179 16.21 2.31 0.15
N LEU A 180 16.00 1.63 1.28
CA LEU A 180 15.62 2.32 2.52
C LEU A 180 16.71 3.28 2.98
N ARG A 181 17.99 2.91 2.83
CA ARG A 181 19.12 3.77 3.18
C ARG A 181 19.13 5.05 2.34
N ASP A 182 18.88 4.93 1.04
CA ASP A 182 18.80 6.07 0.12
C ASP A 182 17.65 7.01 0.53
N LEU A 183 16.46 6.46 0.79
CA LEU A 183 15.29 7.24 1.19
C LEU A 183 15.47 7.93 2.55
N VAL A 184 15.97 7.21 3.56
CA VAL A 184 16.22 7.76 4.91
C VAL A 184 17.25 8.87 4.86
N SER A 185 18.32 8.70 4.06
CA SER A 185 19.38 9.69 3.93
C SER A 185 18.89 10.96 3.23
N ARG A 186 17.91 10.85 2.32
CA ARG A 186 17.41 11.97 1.52
C ARG A 186 16.20 12.70 2.14
N TYR A 187 15.29 11.99 2.83
CA TYR A 187 13.95 12.49 3.17
C TYR A 187 13.56 12.45 4.64
N SER A 188 14.46 12.04 5.54
CA SER A 188 14.17 11.66 6.93
C SER A 188 13.30 10.42 7.06
N ALA A 189 13.71 9.49 7.93
CA ALA A 189 12.95 8.28 8.24
C ALA A 189 11.54 8.59 8.78
N SER A 190 11.37 9.68 9.53
CA SER A 190 10.08 10.08 10.11
C SER A 190 9.00 10.46 9.08
N ARG A 191 9.38 10.57 7.79
CA ARG A 191 8.45 10.78 6.67
C ARG A 191 8.11 9.49 5.93
N ILE A 192 8.68 8.35 6.29
CA ILE A 192 8.55 7.10 5.55
C ILE A 192 7.60 6.17 6.29
N VAL A 193 6.61 5.66 5.56
CA VAL A 193 5.76 4.55 5.98
C VAL A 193 6.09 3.34 5.11
N VAL A 194 6.35 2.20 5.74
CA VAL A 194 6.58 0.95 5.02
C VAL A 194 5.38 0.02 5.19
N VAL A 195 4.78 -0.41 4.09
CA VAL A 195 3.73 -1.42 4.05
C VAL A 195 4.32 -2.69 3.43
N ALA A 196 4.50 -3.72 4.25
CA ALA A 196 5.04 -5.00 3.80
C ALA A 196 3.93 -6.06 3.75
N TYR A 197 3.83 -6.76 2.63
CA TYR A 197 2.75 -7.70 2.38
C TYR A 197 3.25 -9.15 2.32
N SER A 198 2.64 -10.06 3.10
CA SER A 198 2.94 -11.50 3.07
C SER A 198 4.44 -11.79 3.20
N LEU A 199 5.07 -12.51 2.26
CA LEU A 199 6.53 -12.74 2.21
C LEU A 199 7.37 -11.46 2.24
N GLY A 200 6.84 -10.33 1.78
CA GLY A 200 7.51 -9.02 1.87
C GLY A 200 7.84 -8.61 3.32
N ASN A 201 7.13 -9.16 4.31
CA ASN A 201 7.44 -8.94 5.72
C ASN A 201 8.78 -9.58 6.15
N GLN A 202 9.27 -10.61 5.42
CA GLN A 202 10.60 -11.16 5.65
C GLN A 202 11.70 -10.22 5.17
N LEU A 203 11.47 -9.47 4.08
CA LEU A 203 12.39 -8.40 3.64
C LEU A 203 12.43 -7.27 4.66
N LEU A 204 11.25 -6.86 5.15
CA LEU A 204 11.15 -5.85 6.18
C LEU A 204 11.88 -6.27 7.46
N ASP A 205 11.70 -7.51 7.90
CA ASP A 205 12.41 -8.09 9.05
C ASP A 205 13.94 -8.02 8.87
N GLY A 206 14.44 -8.48 7.72
CA GLY A 206 15.86 -8.39 7.40
C GLY A 206 16.37 -6.95 7.40
N ALA A 207 15.61 -6.03 6.80
CA ALA A 207 16.05 -4.66 6.64
C ALA A 207 16.10 -3.85 7.93
N ILE A 208 15.11 -3.98 8.84
CA ILE A 208 15.13 -3.23 10.10
C ILE A 208 16.16 -3.79 11.10
N ARG A 209 16.64 -5.03 10.89
CA ARG A 209 17.72 -5.66 11.66
C ARG A 209 19.10 -5.45 11.04
N ASP A 210 19.18 -4.92 9.83
CA ASP A 210 20.45 -4.66 9.16
C ASP A 210 21.28 -3.62 9.93
N SER A 211 22.55 -3.93 10.16
CA SER A 211 23.45 -3.13 11.01
C SER A 211 23.80 -1.76 10.42
N THR A 212 23.60 -1.56 9.11
CA THR A 212 23.93 -0.30 8.43
C THR A 212 22.79 0.72 8.49
N ILE A 213 21.55 0.26 8.71
CA ILE A 213 20.36 1.12 8.75
C ILE A 213 19.65 1.10 10.11
N GLY A 214 19.64 -0.03 10.82
CA GLY A 214 19.00 -0.19 12.12
C GLY A 214 19.39 0.88 13.16
N PRO A 215 20.69 1.20 13.34
CA PRO A 215 21.10 2.28 14.23
C PRO A 215 20.56 3.66 13.81
N ARG A 216 20.50 3.94 12.50
CA ARG A 216 19.92 5.20 11.98
C ARG A 216 18.43 5.26 12.26
N LEU A 217 17.72 4.16 12.08
CA LEU A 217 16.29 4.06 12.39
C LEU A 217 16.01 4.09 13.90
N THR A 218 16.98 3.74 14.74
CA THR A 218 16.82 3.88 16.20
C THR A 218 16.95 5.35 16.63
N LEU A 219 17.81 6.13 15.97
CA LEU A 219 17.97 7.57 16.22
C LEU A 219 16.82 8.39 15.62
N THR A 220 16.42 8.07 14.40
CA THR A 220 15.28 8.68 13.71
C THR A 220 14.37 7.55 13.20
N PRO A 221 13.34 7.18 13.97
CA PRO A 221 12.43 6.09 13.59
C PRO A 221 11.62 6.37 12.33
N LEU A 222 11.30 5.29 11.60
CA LEU A 222 10.29 5.32 10.55
C LEU A 222 8.95 5.78 11.14
N ARG A 223 8.13 6.46 10.34
CA ARG A 223 6.81 6.90 10.79
C ARG A 223 5.97 5.70 11.21
N THR A 224 5.79 4.75 10.30
CA THR A 224 4.95 3.58 10.54
C THR A 224 5.51 2.35 9.82
N LEU A 225 5.46 1.21 10.50
CA LEU A 225 5.56 -0.12 9.89
C LEU A 225 4.17 -0.77 9.89
N ALA A 226 3.66 -1.07 8.70
CA ALA A 226 2.40 -1.76 8.51
C ALA A 226 2.67 -3.18 7.99
N PHE A 227 2.46 -4.16 8.86
CA PHE A 227 2.59 -5.59 8.57
C PHE A 227 1.25 -6.10 8.04
N VAL A 228 1.18 -6.38 6.74
CA VAL A 228 -0.04 -6.85 6.10
C VAL A 228 0.06 -8.34 5.82
N SER A 229 -0.81 -9.12 6.48
CA SER A 229 -0.86 -10.58 6.42
C SER A 229 0.54 -11.20 6.53
N PRO A 230 1.35 -10.86 7.55
CA PRO A 230 2.76 -11.25 7.60
C PRO A 230 2.95 -12.77 7.57
N ASP A 231 3.68 -13.22 6.55
CA ASP A 231 4.12 -14.60 6.41
C ASP A 231 5.47 -14.81 7.11
N VAL A 232 5.42 -14.64 8.43
CA VAL A 232 6.52 -14.79 9.37
C VAL A 232 6.03 -15.70 10.49
N ASP A 233 6.94 -16.48 11.08
CA ASP A 233 6.62 -17.28 12.26
C ASP A 233 6.00 -16.40 13.36
N ALA A 234 4.88 -16.83 13.94
CA ALA A 234 4.11 -15.98 14.86
C ALA A 234 4.84 -15.71 16.19
N THR A 235 5.62 -16.68 16.68
CA THR A 235 6.46 -16.52 17.86
C THR A 235 7.63 -15.60 17.55
N TRP A 236 8.34 -15.83 16.44
CA TRP A 236 9.42 -14.94 15.99
C TRP A 236 8.94 -13.51 15.76
N PHE A 237 7.74 -13.35 15.19
CA PHE A 237 7.15 -12.03 14.96
C PHE A 237 7.04 -11.26 16.26
N THR A 238 6.48 -11.89 17.30
CA THR A 238 6.22 -11.25 18.59
C THR A 238 7.51 -11.03 19.37
N ASP A 239 8.37 -12.05 19.46
CA ASP A 239 9.54 -12.04 20.34
C ASP A 239 10.70 -11.23 19.75
N SER A 240 10.82 -11.18 18.42
CA SER A 240 11.99 -10.62 17.73
C SER A 240 11.64 -9.48 16.77
N LEU A 241 10.83 -9.73 15.74
CA LEU A 241 10.53 -8.73 14.71
C LEU A 241 9.88 -7.49 15.31
N LEU A 242 8.86 -7.67 16.15
CA LEU A 242 8.15 -6.57 16.79
C LEU A 242 9.05 -5.75 17.73
N THR A 243 9.93 -6.41 18.48
CA THR A 243 10.93 -5.76 19.33
C THR A 243 11.84 -4.82 18.53
N HIS A 244 12.27 -5.23 17.33
CA HIS A 244 13.05 -4.36 16.44
C HIS A 244 12.17 -3.28 15.79
N ALA A 245 10.94 -3.61 15.43
CA ALA A 245 9.99 -2.67 14.84
C ALA A 245 9.66 -1.51 15.79
N GLN A 246 9.49 -1.77 17.08
CA GLN A 246 9.26 -0.75 18.13
C GLN A 246 10.42 0.23 18.27
N ARG A 247 11.66 -0.23 18.05
CA ARG A 247 12.87 0.63 18.12
C ARG A 247 13.09 1.43 16.85
N THR A 248 12.64 0.90 15.71
CA THR A 248 12.93 1.45 14.38
C THR A 248 11.75 2.19 13.76
N SER A 249 10.60 2.24 14.43
CA SER A 249 9.44 2.99 14.00
C SER A 249 8.59 3.53 15.15
N THR A 250 7.90 4.65 14.91
CA THR A 250 7.02 5.26 15.94
C THR A 250 5.67 4.58 16.08
N ARG A 251 5.26 3.79 15.06
CA ARG A 251 3.96 3.14 15.02
C ARG A 251 4.05 1.79 14.32
N GLN A 252 3.41 0.76 14.87
CA GLN A 252 3.33 -0.57 14.29
C GLN A 252 1.87 -0.97 14.13
N VAL A 253 1.50 -1.43 12.93
CA VAL A 253 0.13 -1.87 12.62
C VAL A 253 0.17 -3.24 11.98
N LEU A 254 -0.58 -4.19 12.51
CA LEU A 254 -0.74 -5.54 11.98
C LEU A 254 -2.14 -5.70 11.39
N TYR A 255 -2.22 -5.95 10.09
CA TYR A 255 -3.44 -6.40 9.44
C TYR A 255 -3.37 -7.93 9.30
N GLY A 256 -4.30 -8.66 9.90
CA GLY A 256 -4.35 -10.12 9.83
C GLY A 256 -5.76 -10.66 9.70
N ALA A 257 -5.90 -11.94 9.37
CA ALA A 257 -7.18 -12.61 9.27
C ALA A 257 -7.08 -14.10 9.64
N ARG A 258 -7.95 -14.56 10.53
CA ARG A 258 -8.01 -15.97 10.99
C ARG A 258 -8.37 -16.95 9.90
N ASN A 259 -9.13 -16.47 8.92
CA ASN A 259 -9.57 -17.23 7.75
C ASN A 259 -8.65 -17.06 6.52
N ASP A 260 -7.41 -16.58 6.69
CA ASP A 260 -6.43 -16.47 5.60
C ASP A 260 -5.93 -17.85 5.15
N ARG A 261 -6.39 -18.27 3.97
CA ARG A 261 -6.11 -19.59 3.39
C ARG A 261 -4.71 -19.67 2.79
N MET A 262 -4.10 -18.56 2.35
CA MET A 262 -2.72 -18.59 1.83
C MET A 262 -1.74 -18.76 2.98
N LEU A 263 -1.95 -18.05 4.09
CA LEU A 263 -1.13 -18.24 5.27
C LEU A 263 -1.36 -19.60 5.93
N LEU A 264 -2.56 -20.21 5.77
CA LEU A 264 -2.80 -21.60 6.21
C LEU A 264 -1.92 -22.57 5.42
N ALA A 265 -1.88 -22.42 4.09
CA ALA A 265 -1.00 -23.22 3.25
C ALA A 265 0.47 -22.99 3.64
N SER A 266 0.85 -21.73 3.88
CA SER A 266 2.20 -21.39 4.35
C SER A 266 2.55 -22.03 5.70
N SER A 267 1.62 -22.10 6.67
CA SER A 267 1.89 -22.73 7.98
C SER A 267 2.21 -24.21 7.84
N PHE A 268 1.56 -24.93 6.90
CA PHE A 268 1.90 -26.32 6.62
C PHE A 268 3.28 -26.48 5.98
N VAL A 269 3.66 -25.59 5.05
CA VAL A 269 4.99 -25.62 4.41
C VAL A 269 6.10 -25.27 5.41
N ASN A 270 5.88 -24.29 6.28
CA ASN A 270 6.86 -23.82 7.26
C ASN A 270 6.82 -24.58 8.59
N LYS A 271 5.82 -25.44 8.80
CA LYS A 271 5.58 -26.19 10.06
C LYS A 271 5.47 -25.30 11.31
N SER A 272 4.96 -24.09 11.17
CA SER A 272 4.64 -23.25 12.32
C SER A 272 3.59 -22.17 12.01
N PRO A 273 2.88 -21.64 13.03
CA PRO A 273 1.86 -20.61 12.84
C PRO A 273 2.42 -19.36 12.17
N ARG A 274 1.56 -18.65 11.44
CA ARG A 274 1.94 -17.43 10.71
C ARG A 274 1.32 -16.23 11.39
N ALA A 275 2.12 -15.20 11.67
CA ALA A 275 1.69 -14.02 12.41
C ALA A 275 0.40 -13.38 11.82
N GLY A 276 0.28 -13.35 10.49
CA GLY A 276 -0.88 -12.77 9.82
C GLY A 276 -2.19 -13.54 9.97
N ARG A 277 -2.17 -14.79 10.48
CA ARG A 277 -3.39 -15.56 10.76
C ARG A 277 -4.03 -15.22 12.09
N LEU A 278 -3.35 -14.50 12.98
CA LEU A 278 -3.89 -14.16 14.31
C LEU A 278 -4.35 -15.39 15.13
N ASP A 279 -3.84 -16.58 14.80
CA ASP A 279 -4.14 -17.85 15.45
C ASP A 279 -3.10 -18.21 16.52
N GLY A 280 -1.86 -17.75 16.37
CA GLY A 280 -0.76 -17.98 17.32
C GLY A 280 -0.25 -16.70 17.96
N SER A 281 -0.71 -16.38 19.17
CA SER A 281 0.08 -15.67 20.20
C SER A 281 -0.71 -15.63 21.51
N ALA A 282 0.00 -15.77 22.63
CA ALA A 282 -0.52 -15.49 23.96
C ALA A 282 -0.57 -13.95 24.13
N GLY A 283 -1.56 -13.31 23.51
CA GLY A 283 -1.73 -11.86 23.53
C GLY A 283 -0.75 -11.10 22.64
N TRP A 284 -1.25 -10.08 21.94
CA TRP A 284 -0.41 -9.09 21.27
C TRP A 284 -0.12 -7.96 22.25
N PRO A 285 1.08 -7.37 22.28
CA PRO A 285 1.36 -6.27 23.19
C PRO A 285 0.57 -5.01 22.78
N GLU A 286 0.20 -4.17 23.74
CA GLU A 286 -0.60 -2.95 23.50
C GLU A 286 0.02 -1.95 22.54
N SER A 287 1.35 -2.00 22.38
CA SER A 287 2.11 -1.20 21.42
C SER A 287 1.79 -1.52 19.96
N LEU A 288 1.28 -2.74 19.68
CA LEU A 288 0.94 -3.18 18.34
C LEU A 288 -0.54 -2.92 18.07
N GLU A 289 -0.84 -2.13 17.05
CA GLU A 289 -2.21 -1.95 16.59
C GLU A 289 -2.62 -3.14 15.73
N VAL A 290 -3.50 -4.00 16.24
CA VAL A 290 -4.02 -5.15 15.47
C VAL A 290 -5.35 -4.80 14.82
N VAL A 291 -5.43 -4.99 13.51
CA VAL A 291 -6.64 -4.90 12.69
C VAL A 291 -7.00 -6.29 12.17
N ASP A 292 -7.97 -6.91 12.82
CA ASP A 292 -8.54 -8.20 12.44
C ASP A 292 -9.52 -8.02 11.27
N MET A 293 -9.11 -8.53 10.11
CA MET A 293 -9.87 -8.46 8.86
C MET A 293 -10.80 -9.66 8.65
N THR A 294 -10.91 -10.59 9.61
CA THR A 294 -11.59 -11.89 9.42
C THR A 294 -12.99 -11.74 8.83
N ASP A 295 -13.82 -10.84 9.38
CA ASP A 295 -15.21 -10.65 8.97
C ASP A 295 -15.43 -9.50 7.98
N GLY A 296 -14.36 -8.81 7.58
CA GLY A 296 -14.51 -7.66 6.69
C GLY A 296 -15.08 -8.04 5.33
N PRO A 297 -15.92 -7.21 4.69
CA PRO A 297 -16.39 -7.47 3.34
C PRO A 297 -15.24 -7.67 2.35
N VAL A 298 -15.39 -8.64 1.45
CA VAL A 298 -14.45 -8.92 0.34
C VAL A 298 -15.06 -8.45 -0.97
N THR A 299 -14.33 -7.66 -1.75
CA THR A 299 -14.73 -7.28 -3.11
C THR A 299 -14.34 -8.37 -4.12
N GLY A 300 -15.20 -8.55 -5.12
CA GLY A 300 -15.03 -9.54 -6.17
C GLY A 300 -16.34 -10.27 -6.50
N ASN A 301 -16.26 -11.16 -7.50
CA ASN A 301 -17.40 -11.99 -7.88
C ASN A 301 -17.77 -12.98 -6.75
N TRP A 302 -18.93 -13.64 -6.91
CA TRP A 302 -19.44 -14.60 -5.93
C TRP A 302 -18.40 -15.68 -5.57
N PHE A 303 -17.67 -16.20 -6.55
CA PHE A 303 -16.61 -17.20 -6.32
C PHE A 303 -15.51 -16.67 -5.41
N ILE A 304 -15.01 -15.46 -5.66
CA ILE A 304 -13.98 -14.82 -4.83
C ILE A 304 -14.49 -14.57 -3.41
N ARG A 305 -15.74 -14.15 -3.26
CA ARG A 305 -16.32 -13.84 -1.94
C ARG A 305 -16.47 -15.07 -1.04
N HIS A 306 -16.78 -16.24 -1.62
CA HIS A 306 -17.03 -17.47 -0.86
C HIS A 306 -15.82 -18.42 -0.83
N PHE A 307 -15.03 -18.43 -1.90
CA PHE A 307 -13.91 -19.36 -2.08
C PHE A 307 -12.54 -18.68 -2.20
N GLY A 308 -12.48 -17.35 -2.15
CA GLY A 308 -11.24 -16.60 -2.17
C GLY A 308 -10.34 -16.92 -0.98
N SER A 309 -9.07 -16.50 -1.09
CA SER A 309 -8.06 -16.84 -0.10
C SER A 309 -8.09 -15.99 1.17
N ASN A 310 -8.88 -14.91 1.20
CA ASN A 310 -8.92 -13.91 2.28
C ASN A 310 -7.60 -13.16 2.55
N HIS A 311 -6.57 -13.43 1.76
CA HIS A 311 -5.21 -12.90 1.92
C HIS A 311 -5.08 -11.44 1.47
N ALA A 312 -5.76 -11.09 0.36
CA ALA A 312 -5.57 -9.85 -0.37
C ALA A 312 -6.18 -8.62 0.32
N LEU A 313 -5.35 -7.77 0.92
CA LEU A 313 -5.74 -6.48 1.48
C LEU A 313 -6.49 -5.61 0.46
N ARG A 314 -6.05 -5.60 -0.80
CA ARG A 314 -6.71 -4.84 -1.88
C ARG A 314 -8.18 -5.20 -2.12
N ARG A 315 -8.59 -6.39 -1.66
CA ARG A 315 -9.98 -6.86 -1.76
C ARG A 315 -10.77 -6.60 -0.48
N ARG A 316 -10.21 -5.87 0.49
CA ARG A 316 -10.82 -5.52 1.78
C ARG A 316 -10.95 -4.00 1.86
N PRO A 317 -12.00 -3.38 1.28
CA PRO A 317 -12.05 -1.92 1.17
C PRO A 317 -12.04 -1.21 2.52
N ALA A 318 -12.61 -1.81 3.57
CA ALA A 318 -12.53 -1.26 4.93
C ALA A 318 -11.10 -1.23 5.48
N ALA A 319 -10.30 -2.26 5.20
CA ALA A 319 -8.88 -2.28 5.58
C ALA A 319 -8.07 -1.26 4.77
N MET A 320 -8.39 -1.11 3.48
CA MET A 320 -7.79 -0.06 2.65
C MET A 320 -8.13 1.33 3.19
N LEU A 321 -9.40 1.54 3.55
CA LEU A 321 -9.86 2.78 4.15
C LEU A 321 -9.09 3.09 5.42
N ASP A 322 -8.93 2.10 6.32
CA ASP A 322 -8.11 2.25 7.52
C ASP A 322 -6.66 2.62 7.19
N LEU A 323 -6.02 1.90 6.27
CA LEU A 323 -4.65 2.17 5.86
C LEU A 323 -4.48 3.63 5.40
N PHE A 324 -5.36 4.12 4.54
CA PHE A 324 -5.24 5.48 3.99
C PHE A 324 -5.70 6.58 4.94
N ALA A 325 -6.87 6.40 5.56
CA ALA A 325 -7.51 7.41 6.38
C ALA A 325 -6.82 7.56 7.75
N ILE A 326 -6.32 6.45 8.30
CA ILE A 326 -5.77 6.40 9.66
C ILE A 326 -4.25 6.29 9.62
N VAL A 327 -3.73 5.24 8.97
CA VAL A 327 -2.32 4.89 9.09
C VAL A 327 -1.42 5.85 8.31
N LEU A 328 -1.67 6.06 7.02
CA LEU A 328 -0.82 6.93 6.19
C LEU A 328 -0.94 8.40 6.59
N ARG A 329 -2.13 8.83 7.02
CA ARG A 329 -2.33 10.19 7.54
C ARG A 329 -1.78 10.36 8.96
N GLY A 330 -1.39 9.29 9.65
CA GLY A 330 -0.93 9.33 11.04
C GLY A 330 -2.00 9.81 12.02
N ALA A 331 -3.27 9.51 11.76
CA ALA A 331 -4.32 9.77 12.73
C ALA A 331 -4.20 8.81 13.93
N PRO A 332 -4.59 9.23 15.15
CA PRO A 332 -4.59 8.38 16.34
C PRO A 332 -5.33 7.06 16.11
N ARG A 333 -4.89 5.98 16.79
CA ARG A 333 -5.52 4.66 16.66
C ARG A 333 -7.00 4.63 17.06
N SER A 334 -7.40 5.52 17.97
CA SER A 334 -8.80 5.71 18.40
C SER A 334 -9.70 6.20 17.27
N CYS A 335 -9.17 6.92 16.27
CA CYS A 335 -9.96 7.44 15.16
C CYS A 335 -10.60 6.36 14.29
N ARG A 336 -10.21 5.09 14.44
CA ARG A 336 -10.90 3.97 13.83
C ARG A 336 -12.36 3.86 14.26
N SER A 337 -12.75 4.36 15.44
CA SER A 337 -14.17 4.37 15.86
C SER A 337 -15.06 5.24 14.97
N PHE A 338 -14.48 6.17 14.21
CA PHE A 338 -15.19 7.01 13.24
C PHE A 338 -15.35 6.31 11.88
N LEU A 339 -14.65 5.18 11.67
CA LEU A 339 -14.88 4.33 10.51
C LEU A 339 -16.05 3.40 10.82
N SER A 340 -17.14 3.53 10.07
CA SER A 340 -18.39 2.79 10.28
C SER A 340 -18.28 1.26 10.20
N GLN A 341 -17.14 0.74 9.77
CA GLN A 341 -16.87 -0.70 9.62
C GLN A 341 -15.89 -1.24 10.66
N MET A 342 -15.57 -0.48 11.70
CA MET A 342 -14.60 -0.87 12.72
C MET A 342 -15.29 -1.04 14.07
N ALA A 343 -15.01 -2.15 14.74
CA ALA A 343 -15.39 -2.39 16.13
C ALA A 343 -14.17 -2.82 16.94
N ARG A 344 -14.26 -2.72 18.27
CA ARG A 344 -13.29 -3.35 19.17
C ARG A 344 -13.78 -4.75 19.58
N ASP A 345 -12.87 -5.71 19.63
CA ASP A 345 -13.16 -7.04 20.18
C ASP A 345 -12.86 -7.13 21.68
N SER A 346 -13.11 -8.30 22.28
CA SER A 346 -12.88 -8.53 23.72
C SER A 346 -11.41 -8.48 24.15
N ALA A 347 -10.47 -8.50 23.21
CA ALA A 347 -9.04 -8.34 23.43
C ALA A 347 -8.56 -6.91 23.08
N ASP A 348 -9.50 -5.95 23.02
CA ASP A 348 -9.29 -4.55 22.64
C ASP A 348 -8.69 -4.34 21.23
N ARG A 349 -8.78 -5.36 20.36
CA ARG A 349 -8.29 -5.26 18.98
C ARG A 349 -9.33 -4.62 18.09
N TRP A 350 -8.88 -3.94 17.04
CA TRP A 350 -9.78 -3.46 16.01
C TRP A 350 -10.17 -4.61 15.10
N ARG A 351 -11.46 -4.73 14.77
CA ARG A 351 -12.00 -5.74 13.89
C ARG A 351 -12.87 -5.09 12.82
N LEU A 352 -12.69 -5.53 11.58
CA LEU A 352 -13.61 -5.19 10.50
C LEU A 352 -14.96 -5.87 10.77
N THR A 353 -16.03 -5.09 10.74
CA THR A 353 -17.39 -5.60 10.86
C THR A 353 -17.95 -5.98 9.49
N PRO A 354 -18.93 -6.90 9.41
CA PRO A 354 -19.61 -7.24 8.16
C PRO A 354 -20.60 -6.15 7.71
N ALA A 355 -20.68 -5.02 8.40
CA ALA A 355 -21.66 -3.97 8.12
C ALA A 355 -21.48 -3.43 6.68
N PRO A 356 -22.59 -3.21 5.94
CA PRO A 356 -22.53 -2.56 4.64
C PRO A 356 -21.94 -1.15 4.81
N THR A 357 -21.03 -0.79 3.93
CA THR A 357 -20.37 0.51 4.02
C THR A 357 -21.29 1.62 3.54
N PRO A 358 -21.41 2.75 4.26
CA PRO A 358 -22.16 3.90 3.77
C PRO A 358 -21.59 4.39 2.43
N MET A 359 -22.48 4.66 1.47
CA MET A 359 -22.14 5.13 0.12
C MET A 359 -21.43 6.49 0.12
N ALA A 360 -21.70 7.31 1.13
CA ALA A 360 -20.90 8.49 1.43
C ALA A 360 -19.75 8.06 2.34
N ILE A 361 -18.51 8.14 1.85
CA ILE A 361 -17.36 7.97 2.72
C ILE A 361 -17.42 9.11 3.74
N ALA A 362 -17.75 8.82 4.99
CA ALA A 362 -17.62 9.77 6.10
C ALA A 362 -16.12 9.97 6.46
N THR A 363 -15.27 10.13 5.46
CA THR A 363 -13.83 10.44 5.55
C THR A 363 -13.52 11.77 4.89
N GLY A 364 -14.50 12.67 4.82
CA GLY A 364 -14.21 14.07 4.54
C GLY A 364 -13.06 14.52 5.45
N PRO A 365 -12.14 15.38 4.98
CA PRO A 365 -11.09 15.95 5.82
C PRO A 365 -11.62 16.42 7.19
N ASP A 366 -12.88 16.88 7.23
CA ASP A 366 -13.61 17.32 8.41
C ASP A 366 -13.84 16.24 9.48
N SER A 367 -14.07 14.97 9.13
CA SER A 367 -14.34 13.92 10.14
C SER A 367 -13.07 13.41 10.83
N LEU A 368 -11.97 13.30 10.08
CA LEU A 368 -10.64 12.99 10.64
C LEU A 368 -10.04 14.19 11.36
N ALA A 369 -10.29 15.41 10.88
CA ALA A 369 -9.95 16.64 11.59
C ALA A 369 -10.72 16.74 12.90
N ALA A 370 -12.02 16.43 12.91
CA ALA A 370 -12.82 16.36 14.12
C ALA A 370 -12.27 15.32 15.10
N CYS A 371 -11.91 14.12 14.65
CA CYS A 371 -11.30 13.12 15.54
C CYS A 371 -9.97 13.60 16.15
N ARG A 372 -9.11 14.26 15.35
CA ARG A 372 -7.85 14.84 15.82
C ARG A 372 -8.06 15.99 16.80
N ALA A 373 -9.15 16.75 16.67
CA ALA A 373 -9.49 17.82 17.59
C ALA A 373 -10.03 17.29 18.94
N THR A 374 -10.66 16.11 18.95
CA THR A 374 -11.29 15.54 20.16
C THR A 374 -10.43 14.50 20.89
N THR A 375 -9.28 14.11 20.34
CA THR A 375 -8.39 13.10 20.94
C THR A 375 -7.05 13.75 21.31
N PRO A 376 -6.62 13.74 22.59
CA PRO A 376 -5.26 14.16 22.96
C PRO A 376 -4.22 13.28 22.24
N GLN A 377 -3.08 13.88 21.86
CA GLN A 377 -1.98 13.21 21.14
C GLN A 377 -1.34 12.09 21.95
#